data_AF-D3YYR4-F1
#
_entry.id   AF-D3YYR4-F1
#
_cell.length_a   1.000
_cell.length_b   1.000
_cell.length_c   1.000
_cell.angle_alpha   90.00
_cell.angle_beta   90.00
_cell.angle_gamma   90.00
#
_symmetry.space_group_name_H-M   'P 1'
#
loop_
_entity.id
_entity.type
_entity.pdbx_description
1 polymer ?
#
loop_
_entity_poly.entity_id
_entity_poly.type
_entity_poly.pdbx_seq_one_letter_code
_entity_poly.pdbx_strand_id
1 'polypeptide(L)'
;MACPVQKIDKYLYAMRLSDEILIDILTRFKKEMKNGLSRDYNPTASVKMLPTFVRSIPDGSEKGDFIALDLGGSSFRILRVQVNHEKSQNVSMESEVYDTPENIVHGSGSQLFDHVAECLGDFMEKRKIKDKKLPVGFTFSFPCRQSKIDEAVLITWTKRFKASGVEGADVVKLLNKAIKKRGD
;
A
#
# COMPACT_ATOMS: atom_id res chain seq x y z
N MET A 1 -19.24 1.47 48.74
CA MET A 1 -18.66 2.23 47.61
C MET A 1 -18.54 1.31 46.41
N ALA A 2 -19.01 1.69 45.22
CA ALA A 2 -18.82 0.87 44.02
C ALA A 2 -17.33 0.70 43.72
N CYS A 3 -16.92 -0.51 43.34
CA CYS A 3 -15.53 -0.83 43.00
C CYS A 3 -15.02 0.13 41.89
N PRO A 4 -13.80 0.67 41.98
CA PRO A 4 -13.25 1.57 40.95
C PRO A 4 -13.35 1.01 39.53
N VAL A 5 -13.16 -0.30 39.36
CA VAL A 5 -13.29 -1.00 38.06
C VAL A 5 -14.72 -0.88 37.50
N GLN A 6 -15.75 -1.07 38.33
CA GLN A 6 -17.16 -1.00 37.90
C GLN A 6 -17.57 0.42 37.46
N LYS A 7 -16.95 1.46 38.05
CA LYS A 7 -17.17 2.85 37.63
C LYS A 7 -16.56 3.11 36.24
N ILE A 8 -15.37 2.59 35.97
CA ILE A 8 -14.72 2.67 34.65
C ILE A 8 -15.54 1.92 33.60
N ASP A 9 -15.99 0.71 33.91
CA ASP A 9 -16.82 -0.08 32.99
C ASP A 9 -18.12 0.61 32.62
N LYS A 10 -18.76 1.28 33.58
CA LYS A 10 -19.95 2.09 33.32
C LYS A 10 -19.64 3.31 32.47
N TYR A 11 -18.50 3.96 32.69
CA TYR A 11 -18.08 5.12 31.90
C TYR A 11 -17.74 4.75 30.46
N LEU A 12 -17.07 3.61 30.25
CA LEU A 12 -16.65 3.09 28.95
C LEU A 12 -17.65 2.11 28.34
N TYR A 13 -18.91 2.10 28.81
CA TYR A 13 -19.90 1.08 28.44
C TYR A 13 -20.08 0.93 26.92
N ALA A 14 -20.09 2.05 26.17
CA ALA A 14 -20.24 2.03 24.71
C ALA A 14 -19.10 1.32 23.95
N MET A 15 -17.94 1.12 24.60
CA MET A 15 -16.80 0.40 24.03
C MET A 15 -16.83 -1.11 24.38
N ARG A 16 -17.73 -1.51 25.29
CA ARG A 16 -17.90 -2.91 25.70
C ARG A 16 -18.90 -3.59 24.75
N LEU A 17 -18.39 -4.07 23.63
CA LEU A 17 -19.20 -4.72 22.61
C LEU A 17 -19.53 -6.17 23.03
N SER A 18 -20.82 -6.50 23.07
CA SER A 18 -21.28 -7.89 23.26
C SER A 18 -21.16 -8.67 21.94
N ASP A 19 -21.21 -10.00 22.03
CA ASP A 19 -21.22 -10.89 20.87
C ASP A 19 -22.36 -10.55 19.90
N GLU A 20 -23.54 -10.20 20.41
CA GLU A 20 -24.69 -9.77 19.60
C GLU A 20 -24.37 -8.52 18.76
N ILE A 21 -23.71 -7.52 19.36
CA ILE A 21 -23.28 -6.30 18.65
C ILE A 21 -22.22 -6.64 17.59
N LEU A 22 -21.27 -7.53 17.91
CA LEU A 22 -20.24 -7.95 16.95
C LEU A 22 -20.84 -8.71 15.76
N ILE A 23 -21.83 -9.56 15.98
CA ILE A 23 -22.56 -10.27 14.91
C ILE A 23 -23.33 -9.28 14.02
N ASP A 24 -23.95 -8.25 14.60
CA ASP A 24 -24.61 -7.18 13.85
C ASP A 24 -23.60 -6.40 12.98
N ILE A 25 -22.47 -5.98 13.55
CA ILE A 25 -21.38 -5.33 12.81
C ILE A 25 -20.90 -6.19 11.63
N LEU A 26 -20.68 -7.49 11.85
CA LEU A 26 -20.30 -8.44 10.80
C LEU A 26 -21.35 -8.48 9.68
N THR A 27 -22.63 -8.53 10.06
CA THR A 27 -23.75 -8.58 9.11
C THR A 27 -23.83 -7.32 8.26
N ARG A 28 -23.67 -6.15 8.88
CA ARG A 28 -23.61 -4.86 8.20
C ARG A 28 -22.41 -4.77 7.25
N PHE A 29 -21.24 -5.21 7.70
CA PHE A 29 -20.05 -5.21 6.86
C PHE A 29 -20.19 -6.13 5.63
N LYS A 30 -20.76 -7.33 5.80
CA LYS A 30 -21.09 -8.24 4.68
C LYS A 30 -22.05 -7.58 3.68
N LYS A 31 -23.03 -6.82 4.16
CA LYS A 31 -23.95 -6.07 3.30
C LYS A 31 -23.21 -4.97 2.53
N GLU A 32 -22.30 -4.23 3.17
CA GLU A 32 -21.48 -3.22 2.49
C GLU A 32 -20.53 -3.82 1.45
N MET A 33 -19.95 -5.00 1.69
CA MET A 33 -19.18 -5.72 0.68
C MET A 33 -20.04 -6.07 -0.55
N LYS A 34 -21.27 -6.57 -0.32
CA LYS A 34 -22.21 -6.85 -1.42
C LYS A 34 -22.57 -5.58 -2.20
N ASN A 35 -22.78 -4.47 -1.50
CA ASN A 35 -23.05 -3.18 -2.13
C ASN A 35 -21.84 -2.71 -2.95
N GLY A 36 -20.62 -2.84 -2.43
CA GLY A 36 -19.39 -2.48 -3.12
C GLY A 36 -19.10 -3.32 -4.37
N LEU A 37 -19.48 -4.59 -4.41
CA LEU A 37 -19.32 -5.45 -5.59
C LEU A 37 -20.41 -5.23 -6.65
N SER A 38 -21.56 -4.68 -6.27
CA SER A 38 -22.68 -4.47 -7.17
C SER A 38 -22.47 -3.26 -8.07
N ARG A 39 -22.69 -3.41 -9.37
CA ARG A 39 -22.61 -2.30 -10.34
C ARG A 39 -23.51 -1.12 -9.96
N ASP A 40 -24.69 -1.40 -9.41
CA ASP A 40 -25.71 -0.39 -9.16
C ASP A 40 -25.44 0.42 -7.88
N TYR A 41 -24.84 -0.22 -6.88
CA TYR A 41 -24.58 0.41 -5.57
C TYR A 41 -23.14 0.88 -5.39
N ASN A 42 -22.17 0.37 -6.16
CA ASN A 42 -20.76 0.71 -6.04
C ASN A 42 -20.46 2.22 -6.08
N PRO A 43 -21.09 3.05 -6.96
CA PRO A 43 -20.79 4.48 -7.04
C PRO A 43 -20.93 5.21 -5.69
N THR A 44 -21.89 4.79 -4.86
CA THR A 44 -22.20 5.39 -3.55
C THR A 44 -21.76 4.51 -2.37
N ALA A 45 -21.21 3.31 -2.60
CA ALA A 45 -20.81 2.40 -1.54
C ALA A 45 -19.63 2.94 -0.71
N SER A 46 -19.64 2.69 0.59
CA SER A 46 -18.55 3.08 1.50
C SER A 46 -17.35 2.12 1.36
N VAL A 47 -17.62 0.82 1.32
CA VAL A 47 -16.64 -0.24 1.06
C VAL A 47 -16.51 -0.43 -0.45
N LYS A 48 -15.40 0.06 -1.04
CA LYS A 48 -15.26 0.20 -2.50
C LYS A 48 -15.02 -1.09 -3.27
N MET A 49 -14.61 -2.18 -2.61
CA MET A 49 -14.35 -3.49 -3.23
C MET A 49 -13.52 -3.40 -4.53
N LEU A 50 -12.38 -2.70 -4.44
CA LEU A 50 -11.53 -2.35 -5.57
C LEU A 50 -10.84 -3.60 -6.16
N PRO A 51 -10.92 -3.84 -7.49
CA PRO A 51 -10.18 -4.91 -8.15
C PRO A 51 -8.66 -4.67 -8.11
N THR A 52 -7.88 -5.71 -7.78
CA THR A 52 -6.41 -5.63 -7.69
C THR A 52 -5.68 -6.15 -8.92
N PHE A 53 -6.39 -6.79 -9.85
CA PHE A 53 -5.84 -7.49 -11.03
C PHE A 53 -4.89 -8.65 -10.74
N VAL A 54 -4.71 -9.01 -9.46
CA VAL A 54 -4.10 -10.28 -9.04
C VAL A 54 -5.17 -11.36 -9.08
N ARG A 55 -4.94 -12.44 -9.84
CA ARG A 55 -5.97 -13.45 -10.15
C ARG A 55 -5.81 -14.78 -9.41
N SER A 56 -4.64 -15.02 -8.83
CA SER A 56 -4.34 -16.23 -8.07
C SER A 56 -3.26 -15.94 -7.03
N ILE A 57 -3.16 -16.84 -6.06
CA ILE A 57 -2.02 -16.91 -5.15
C ILE A 57 -0.81 -17.53 -5.87
N PRO A 58 0.42 -17.39 -5.34
CA PRO A 58 1.60 -18.03 -5.90
C PRO A 58 1.44 -19.55 -6.06
N ASP A 59 1.93 -20.08 -7.18
CA ASP A 59 1.86 -21.52 -7.49
C ASP A 59 3.22 -22.22 -7.39
N GLY A 60 4.28 -21.47 -7.09
CA GLY A 60 5.63 -21.98 -6.94
C GLY A 60 6.42 -22.03 -8.24
N SER A 61 5.88 -21.54 -9.36
CA SER A 61 6.62 -21.39 -10.61
C SER A 61 7.42 -20.07 -10.69
N GLU A 62 7.18 -19.14 -9.76
CA GLU A 62 7.78 -17.81 -9.74
C GLU A 62 9.31 -17.89 -9.63
N LYS A 63 10.01 -17.12 -10.44
CA LYS A 63 11.47 -17.02 -10.39
C LYS A 63 11.92 -15.66 -10.89
N GLY A 64 13.05 -15.18 -10.37
CA GLY A 64 13.64 -13.94 -10.83
C GLY A 64 14.22 -13.09 -9.70
N ASP A 65 14.65 -11.90 -10.08
CA ASP A 65 15.25 -10.89 -9.21
C ASP A 65 14.44 -9.60 -9.41
N PHE A 66 13.84 -9.11 -8.33
CA PHE A 66 12.81 -8.07 -8.37
C PHE A 66 13.15 -6.97 -7.37
N ILE A 67 12.77 -5.74 -7.70
CA ILE A 67 12.71 -4.64 -6.73
C ILE A 67 11.27 -4.51 -6.24
N ALA A 68 11.09 -4.24 -4.95
CA ALA A 68 9.79 -3.87 -4.40
C ALA A 68 9.90 -2.54 -3.65
N LEU A 69 8.97 -1.63 -3.93
CA LEU A 69 8.78 -0.37 -3.20
C LEU A 69 7.57 -0.55 -2.27
N ASP A 70 7.70 -0.18 -1.00
CA ASP A 70 6.63 -0.27 -0.01
C ASP A 70 6.40 1.09 0.66
N LEU A 71 5.38 1.81 0.18
CA LEU A 71 5.04 3.16 0.61
C LEU A 71 3.63 3.23 1.21
N GLY A 72 3.50 3.96 2.32
CA GLY A 72 2.23 4.28 2.97
C GLY A 72 1.99 3.59 4.31
N GLY A 73 2.97 2.86 4.82
CA GLY A 73 3.05 2.41 6.23
C GLY A 73 3.73 3.45 7.13
N SER A 74 4.26 2.98 8.27
CA SER A 74 5.04 3.81 9.20
C SER A 74 6.33 4.33 8.56
N SER A 75 6.98 3.49 7.76
CA SER A 75 8.25 3.80 7.07
C SER A 75 8.15 3.44 5.59
N PHE A 76 8.92 4.13 4.75
CA PHE A 76 9.10 3.75 3.35
C PHE A 76 10.23 2.71 3.27
N ARG A 77 10.01 1.61 2.54
CA ARG A 77 11.00 0.53 2.39
C ARG A 77 11.22 0.21 0.92
N ILE A 78 12.46 -0.10 0.58
CA ILE A 78 12.85 -0.67 -0.71
C ILE A 78 13.44 -2.05 -0.46
N LEU A 79 13.03 -3.03 -1.26
CA LEU A 79 13.49 -4.41 -1.16
C LEU A 79 14.04 -4.90 -2.48
N ARG A 80 15.01 -5.80 -2.40
CA ARG A 80 15.39 -6.71 -3.49
C ARG A 80 14.95 -8.12 -3.10
N VAL A 81 14.16 -8.76 -3.95
CA VAL A 81 13.61 -10.09 -3.72
C VAL A 81 14.11 -11.02 -4.81
N GLN A 82 14.81 -12.07 -4.42
CA GLN A 82 15.31 -13.09 -5.35
C GLN A 82 14.63 -14.42 -5.07
N VAL A 83 13.99 -14.97 -6.10
CA VAL A 83 13.26 -16.24 -6.03
C VAL A 83 13.94 -17.24 -6.96
N ASN A 84 14.52 -18.30 -6.37
CA ASN A 84 15.28 -19.33 -7.08
C ASN A 84 14.77 -20.75 -6.76
N HIS A 85 14.77 -21.63 -7.77
CA HIS A 85 14.29 -23.01 -7.68
C HIS A 85 15.37 -24.06 -7.43
N GLU A 86 16.66 -23.69 -7.51
CA GLU A 86 17.72 -24.69 -7.70
C GLU A 86 18.04 -25.59 -6.51
N LYS A 87 17.65 -25.27 -5.25
CA LYS A 87 18.04 -26.10 -4.07
C LYS A 87 17.01 -26.26 -2.95
N SER A 88 15.82 -25.71 -3.14
CA SER A 88 14.67 -25.54 -2.22
C SER A 88 14.15 -24.15 -2.57
N GLN A 89 12.85 -23.95 -2.74
CA GLN A 89 12.28 -22.64 -3.09
C GLN A 89 12.71 -21.57 -2.05
N ASN A 90 13.86 -20.95 -2.29
CA ASN A 90 14.51 -20.05 -1.35
C ASN A 90 14.25 -18.64 -1.85
N VAL A 91 13.50 -17.90 -1.05
CA VAL A 91 13.30 -16.47 -1.25
C VAL A 91 14.37 -15.75 -0.44
N SER A 92 15.28 -15.06 -1.11
CA SER A 92 16.22 -14.14 -0.47
C SER A 92 15.65 -12.73 -0.52
N MET A 93 15.69 -12.02 0.61
CA MET A 93 15.20 -10.65 0.71
C MET A 93 16.25 -9.77 1.38
N GLU A 94 16.61 -8.70 0.69
CA GLU A 94 17.40 -7.60 1.22
C GLU A 94 16.51 -6.36 1.25
N SER A 95 16.57 -5.55 2.31
CA SER A 95 15.73 -4.35 2.41
C SER A 95 16.44 -3.20 3.09
N GLU A 96 15.99 -1.99 2.77
CA GLU A 96 16.45 -0.75 3.40
C GLU A 96 15.24 0.15 3.67
N VAL A 97 15.28 0.81 4.83
CA VAL A 97 14.23 1.74 5.26
C VAL A 97 14.72 3.15 5.01
N TYR A 98 13.88 3.94 4.37
CA TYR A 98 14.12 5.34 4.07
C TYR A 98 13.15 6.20 4.87
N ASP A 99 13.69 7.23 5.51
CA ASP A 99 12.86 8.24 6.18
C ASP A 99 12.14 9.07 5.13
N THR A 100 10.84 9.27 5.33
CA THR A 100 10.02 10.18 4.51
C THR A 100 9.63 11.36 5.39
N PRO A 101 10.35 12.50 5.29
CA PRO A 101 10.12 13.68 6.11
C PRO A 101 8.70 14.25 5.97
N GLU A 102 8.22 14.91 7.03
CA GLU A 102 6.84 15.41 7.08
C GLU A 102 6.53 16.43 5.98
N ASN A 103 7.52 17.25 5.60
CA ASN A 103 7.41 18.21 4.49
C ASN A 103 7.31 17.53 3.11
N ILE A 104 7.76 16.28 2.97
CA ILE A 104 7.59 15.48 1.75
C ILE A 104 6.21 14.83 1.73
N VAL A 105 5.79 14.27 2.87
CA VAL A 105 4.48 13.62 3.04
C VAL A 105 3.31 14.59 2.80
N HIS A 106 3.48 15.86 3.18
CA HIS A 106 2.51 16.95 3.01
C HIS A 106 2.86 17.92 1.86
N GLY A 107 3.90 17.63 1.09
CA GLY A 107 4.39 18.51 0.03
C GLY A 107 3.60 18.40 -1.27
N SER A 108 4.30 18.59 -2.39
CA SER A 108 3.77 18.28 -3.72
C SER A 108 3.99 16.82 -4.09
N GLY A 109 3.13 16.30 -4.97
CA GLY A 109 3.33 14.98 -5.59
C GLY A 109 4.69 14.87 -6.27
N SER A 110 5.17 15.94 -6.93
CA SER A 110 6.51 15.94 -7.50
C SER A 110 7.58 15.71 -6.43
N GLN A 111 7.53 16.41 -5.30
CA GLN A 111 8.50 16.21 -4.21
C GLN A 111 8.44 14.80 -3.65
N LEU A 112 7.25 14.24 -3.46
CA LEU A 112 7.08 12.87 -2.97
C LEU A 112 7.70 11.84 -3.92
N PHE A 113 7.37 11.89 -5.21
CA PHE A 113 7.88 10.91 -6.17
C PHE A 113 9.35 11.15 -6.55
N ASP A 114 9.84 12.39 -6.52
CA ASP A 114 11.26 12.72 -6.65
C ASP A 114 12.05 12.08 -5.49
N HIS A 115 11.55 12.18 -4.25
CA HIS A 115 12.17 11.54 -3.09
C HIS A 115 12.14 9.99 -3.19
N VAL A 116 11.03 9.40 -3.63
CA VAL A 116 10.95 7.94 -3.85
C VAL A 116 11.96 7.48 -4.91
N ALA A 117 12.07 8.22 -6.02
CA ALA A 117 13.06 7.94 -7.06
C ALA A 117 14.49 8.13 -6.54
N GLU A 118 14.71 9.06 -5.62
CA GLU A 118 16.01 9.28 -4.98
C GLU A 118 16.46 8.11 -4.11
N CYS A 119 15.58 7.66 -3.21
CA CYS A 119 15.83 6.49 -2.39
C CYS A 119 16.07 5.23 -3.23
N LEU A 120 15.33 5.07 -4.33
CA LEU A 120 15.53 3.95 -5.25
C LEU A 120 16.92 3.99 -5.90
N GLY A 121 17.35 5.16 -6.39
CA GLY A 121 18.70 5.32 -6.95
C GLY A 121 19.80 5.01 -5.94
N ASP A 122 19.67 5.50 -4.71
CA ASP A 122 20.60 5.21 -3.60
C ASP A 122 20.63 3.71 -3.26
N PHE A 123 19.47 3.07 -3.15
CA PHE A 123 19.38 1.62 -2.89
C PHE A 123 20.10 0.83 -3.98
N MET A 124 19.83 1.14 -5.25
CA MET A 124 20.44 0.42 -6.38
C MET A 124 21.96 0.62 -6.44
N GLU A 125 22.46 1.80 -6.08
CA GLU A 125 23.90 2.09 -6.00
C GLU A 125 24.56 1.27 -4.88
N LYS A 126 24.00 1.32 -3.66
CA LYS A 126 24.51 0.57 -2.50
C LYS A 126 24.56 -0.94 -2.74
N ARG A 127 23.58 -1.47 -3.47
CA ARG A 127 23.51 -2.90 -3.83
C ARG A 127 24.28 -3.25 -5.10
N LYS A 128 24.88 -2.27 -5.80
CA LYS A 128 25.63 -2.45 -7.07
C LYS A 128 24.79 -3.17 -8.13
N ILE A 129 23.58 -2.66 -8.35
CA ILE A 129 22.61 -3.23 -9.31
C ILE A 129 22.02 -2.19 -10.27
N LYS A 130 22.60 -0.98 -10.35
CA LYS A 130 22.16 0.08 -11.27
C LYS A 130 22.23 -0.32 -12.74
N ASP A 131 23.17 -1.20 -13.09
CA ASP A 131 23.35 -1.75 -14.43
C ASP A 131 22.28 -2.80 -14.80
N LYS A 132 21.52 -3.29 -13.82
CA LYS A 132 20.48 -4.32 -14.02
C LYS A 132 19.12 -3.71 -14.32
N LYS A 133 18.44 -4.27 -15.31
CA LYS A 133 17.03 -3.98 -15.61
C LYS A 133 16.12 -4.94 -14.82
N LEU A 134 15.86 -4.61 -13.56
CA LEU A 134 15.01 -5.43 -12.68
C LEU A 134 13.54 -4.99 -12.75
N PRO A 135 12.57 -5.92 -12.80
CA PRO A 135 11.16 -5.56 -12.67
C PRO A 135 10.87 -4.99 -11.28
N VAL A 136 9.97 -4.00 -11.21
CA VAL A 136 9.63 -3.28 -9.98
C VAL A 136 8.18 -3.55 -9.61
N GLY A 137 7.95 -4.07 -8.41
CA GLY A 137 6.65 -4.07 -7.74
C GLY A 137 6.48 -2.80 -6.90
N PHE A 138 5.31 -2.19 -6.91
CA PHE A 138 5.03 -1.01 -6.10
C PHE A 138 3.84 -1.25 -5.18
N THR A 139 4.13 -1.61 -3.93
CA THR A 139 3.14 -1.65 -2.85
C THR A 139 2.84 -0.22 -2.41
N PHE A 140 1.73 0.31 -2.92
CA PHE A 140 1.26 1.65 -2.61
C PHE A 140 -0.01 1.55 -1.75
N SER A 141 0.13 1.74 -0.45
CA SER A 141 -0.87 1.38 0.56
C SER A 141 -2.02 2.40 0.70
N PHE A 142 -2.64 2.75 -0.42
CA PHE A 142 -3.74 3.73 -0.51
C PHE A 142 -4.84 3.20 -1.44
N PRO A 143 -6.10 3.68 -1.28
CA PRO A 143 -7.18 3.25 -2.16
C PRO A 143 -6.93 3.74 -3.59
N CYS A 144 -6.66 2.80 -4.49
CA CYS A 144 -6.42 3.08 -5.91
C CYS A 144 -7.47 2.41 -6.79
N ARG A 145 -7.91 3.13 -7.82
CA ARG A 145 -8.67 2.55 -8.92
C ARG A 145 -7.68 2.03 -9.96
N GLN A 146 -7.80 0.75 -10.32
CA GLN A 146 -6.96 0.11 -11.32
C GLN A 146 -7.81 -0.32 -12.52
N SER A 147 -7.26 -0.22 -13.72
CA SER A 147 -7.82 -0.80 -14.95
C SER A 147 -6.99 -1.99 -15.46
N LYS A 148 -5.77 -2.13 -14.95
CA LYS A 148 -4.78 -3.18 -15.21
C LYS A 148 -3.73 -3.18 -14.08
N ILE A 149 -2.89 -4.22 -14.01
CA ILE A 149 -1.97 -4.44 -12.88
C ILE A 149 -0.89 -3.35 -12.73
N ASP A 150 -0.52 -2.69 -13.82
CA ASP A 150 0.51 -1.65 -13.91
C ASP A 150 -0.08 -0.23 -13.97
N GLU A 151 -1.33 -0.05 -13.53
CA GLU A 151 -1.98 1.26 -13.40
C GLU A 151 -2.62 1.39 -12.02
N ALA A 152 -2.44 2.55 -11.39
CA ALA A 152 -3.06 2.82 -10.10
C ALA A 152 -3.40 4.32 -9.95
N VAL A 153 -4.67 4.66 -10.16
CA VAL A 153 -5.16 6.03 -9.96
C VAL A 153 -5.54 6.21 -8.50
N LEU A 154 -4.85 7.09 -7.78
CA LEU A 154 -5.16 7.38 -6.37
C LEU A 154 -6.57 7.96 -6.26
N ILE A 155 -7.42 7.35 -5.44
CA ILE A 155 -8.79 7.84 -5.19
C ILE A 155 -8.76 8.96 -4.15
N THR A 156 -8.15 8.69 -3.00
CA THR A 156 -8.03 9.63 -1.89
C THR A 156 -6.85 9.25 -1.03
N TRP A 157 -6.15 10.25 -0.51
CA TRP A 157 -5.20 10.04 0.56
C TRP A 157 -5.90 9.58 1.83
N THR A 158 -5.17 8.82 2.64
CA THR A 158 -5.57 8.37 3.97
C THR A 158 -4.35 8.41 4.89
N LYS A 159 -4.55 8.15 6.19
CA LYS A 159 -3.46 8.12 7.20
C LYS A 159 -2.78 9.49 7.29
N ARG A 160 -1.45 9.55 7.24
CA ARG A 160 -0.66 10.78 7.37
C ARG A 160 -0.32 11.49 6.05
N PHE A 161 -0.66 10.93 4.89
CA PHE A 161 -0.23 11.48 3.60
C PHE A 161 -1.22 12.52 3.08
N LYS A 162 -0.70 13.58 2.44
CA LYS A 162 -1.53 14.61 1.79
C LYS A 162 -0.80 15.36 0.68
N ALA A 163 0.03 14.66 -0.10
CA ALA A 163 0.80 15.29 -1.17
C ALA A 163 -0.13 15.81 -2.29
N SER A 164 0.02 17.08 -2.66
CA SER A 164 -0.86 17.73 -3.65
C SER A 164 -0.63 17.24 -5.08
N GLY A 165 -1.66 17.22 -5.91
CA GLY A 165 -1.55 16.81 -7.32
C GLY A 165 -1.36 15.31 -7.57
N VAL A 166 -1.70 14.46 -6.58
CA VAL A 166 -1.63 13.00 -6.69
C VAL A 166 -3.01 12.34 -6.76
N GLU A 167 -3.98 12.82 -6.00
CA GLU A 167 -5.36 12.31 -6.09
C GLU A 167 -5.92 12.53 -7.51
N GLY A 168 -6.54 11.50 -8.07
CA GLY A 168 -6.99 11.48 -9.47
C GLY A 168 -5.89 11.22 -10.50
N ALA A 169 -4.62 11.17 -10.10
CA ALA A 169 -3.50 10.84 -10.98
C ALA A 169 -3.04 9.38 -10.83
N ASP A 170 -2.46 8.84 -11.89
CA ASP A 170 -1.86 7.50 -11.93
C ASP A 170 -0.46 7.54 -11.31
N VAL A 171 -0.30 6.89 -10.15
CA VAL A 171 0.95 6.91 -9.37
C VAL A 171 2.10 6.21 -10.08
N VAL A 172 1.81 5.25 -10.96
CA VAL A 172 2.84 4.59 -11.79
C VAL A 172 3.43 5.59 -12.78
N LYS A 173 2.60 6.45 -13.39
CA LYS A 173 3.08 7.53 -14.27
C LYS A 173 3.89 8.57 -13.52
N LEU A 174 3.46 8.93 -12.31
CA LEU A 174 4.19 9.89 -11.47
C LEU A 174 5.57 9.36 -11.07
N LEU A 175 5.66 8.10 -10.66
CA LEU A 175 6.93 7.43 -10.36
C LEU A 175 7.83 7.36 -11.60
N ASN A 176 7.31 6.91 -12.74
CA ASN A 176 8.08 6.84 -13.99
C ASN A 176 8.59 8.21 -14.44
N LYS A 177 7.80 9.27 -14.24
CA LYS A 177 8.21 10.64 -14.53
C LYS A 177 9.38 11.07 -13.63
N ALA A 178 9.32 10.78 -12.34
CA ALA A 178 10.39 11.09 -11.40
C ALA A 178 11.68 10.31 -11.70
N ILE A 179 11.59 9.01 -11.98
CA ILE A 179 12.73 8.19 -12.40
C ILE A 179 13.36 8.74 -13.69
N LYS A 180 12.54 9.04 -14.70
CA LYS A 180 13.02 9.60 -15.98
C LYS A 180 13.69 10.97 -15.81
N LYS A 181 13.16 11.81 -14.90
CA LYS A 181 13.73 13.13 -14.58
C LYS A 181 15.11 13.01 -13.95
N ARG A 182 15.34 11.96 -13.16
CA ARG A 182 16.61 11.70 -12.47
C ARG A 182 17.73 11.30 -13.45
N GLY A 183 17.43 10.36 -14.35
CA GLY A 183 18.26 10.06 -15.52
C GLY A 183 19.49 9.19 -15.30
N ASP A 184 19.69 8.63 -14.10
CA ASP A 184 20.82 7.79 -13.68
C ASP A 184 20.40 6.46 -13.02
#